data_AF-Q0SDB7-F1
#
_entry.id   AF-Q0SDB7-F1
#
_cell.length_a   1.000
_cell.length_b   1.000
_cell.length_c   1.000
_cell.angle_alpha   90.00
_cell.angle_beta   90.00
_cell.angle_gamma   90.00
#
_symmetry.space_group_name_H-M   'P 1'
#
loop_
_entity.id
_entity.type
_entity.pdbx_description
1 polymer ?
#
loop_
_entity_poly.entity_id
_entity_poly.type
_entity_poly.pdbx_seq_one_letter_code
_entity_poly.pdbx_strand_id
1 'polypeptide(L)' 'MNAKTLAEEKLAPFIKERGYDWEIYIDETPMDLWRTQGLVPPPPESDMEKLWAKENRPIPYDVAAS' A
#
# COMPACT_ATOMS: atom_id res chain seq x y z
N MET A 1 -19.82 3.89 -20.78
CA MET A 1 -19.72 3.72 -19.32
C MET A 1 -18.32 4.13 -18.92
N ASN A 2 -18.15 5.24 -18.19
CA ASN A 2 -16.83 5.65 -17.69
C ASN A 2 -16.50 4.74 -16.51
N ALA A 3 -15.57 3.81 -16.71
CA ALA A 3 -15.04 2.97 -15.65
C ALA A 3 -14.26 3.88 -14.68
N LYS A 4 -14.86 4.23 -13.55
CA LYS A 4 -14.13 4.85 -12.44
C LYS A 4 -13.17 3.81 -11.87
N THR A 5 -11.94 4.19 -11.61
CA THR A 5 -11.02 3.31 -10.88
C THR A 5 -11.41 3.25 -9.40
N LEU A 6 -11.02 2.19 -8.68
CA LEU A 6 -11.24 2.09 -7.23
C LEU A 6 -10.69 3.32 -6.48
N ALA A 7 -9.55 3.86 -6.92
CA ALA A 7 -8.95 5.06 -6.34
C ALA A 7 -9.88 6.29 -6.51
N GLU A 8 -10.42 6.50 -7.72
CA GLU A 8 -11.33 7.63 -7.97
C GLU A 8 -12.63 7.54 -7.17
N GLU A 9 -13.17 6.33 -6.94
CA GLU A 9 -14.34 6.14 -6.07
C GLU A 9 -14.07 6.59 -4.63
N LYS A 10 -12.86 6.34 -4.11
CA LYS A 10 -12.49 6.77 -2.75
C LYS A 10 -12.19 8.27 -2.67
N LEU A 11 -11.71 8.88 -3.76
CA LEU A 11 -11.38 10.30 -3.81
C LEU A 11 -12.61 11.19 -4.05
N ALA A 12 -13.64 10.68 -4.75
CA ALA A 12 -14.77 11.49 -5.20
C ALA A 12 -15.46 12.32 -4.09
N PRO A 13 -15.76 11.79 -2.88
CA PRO A 13 -16.42 12.56 -1.81
C PRO A 13 -15.60 13.75 -1.28
N PHE A 14 -14.29 13.74 -1.55
CA PHE A 14 -13.35 14.72 -1.03
C PHE A 14 -12.88 15.72 -2.11
N ILE A 15 -12.97 15.36 -3.40
CA ILE A 15 -12.45 16.16 -4.51
C ILE A 15 -13.54 16.46 -5.55
N LYS A 16 -13.90 15.46 -6.37
CA LYS A 16 -14.84 15.64 -7.50
C LYS A 16 -16.19 16.18 -7.04
N GLU A 17 -16.77 15.60 -5.99
CA GLU A 17 -18.10 15.99 -5.49
C GLU A 17 -18.10 17.37 -4.82
N ARG A 18 -16.92 17.93 -4.56
CA ARG A 18 -16.72 19.29 -4.07
C ARG A 18 -16.40 20.29 -5.19
N GLY A 19 -16.44 19.86 -6.45
CA GLY A 19 -16.33 20.73 -7.62
C GLY A 19 -14.90 21.11 -8.02
N TYR A 20 -13.89 20.39 -7.54
CA TYR A 20 -12.50 20.58 -7.98
C TYR A 20 -12.22 19.84 -9.27
N ASP A 21 -11.34 20.40 -10.11
CA ASP A 21 -10.67 19.67 -11.20
C ASP A 21 -9.54 18.80 -10.62
N TRP A 22 -9.28 17.63 -11.20
CA TRP A 22 -8.27 16.71 -10.66
C TRP A 22 -7.60 15.85 -11.74
N GLU A 23 -6.43 15.33 -11.39
CA GLU A 23 -5.65 14.34 -12.11
C GLU A 23 -4.98 13.39 -11.10
N ILE A 24 -4.75 12.13 -11.47
CA ILE A 24 -4.06 11.14 -10.64
C ILE A 24 -3.18 10.24 -11.51
N TYR A 25 -1.98 9.92 -11.02
CA TYR A 25 -1.02 9.01 -11.63
C TYR A 25 -0.43 8.08 -10.56
N ILE A 26 -0.03 6.87 -10.95
CA ILE A 26 0.59 5.85 -10.10
C ILE A 26 1.79 5.26 -10.85
N ASP A 27 2.91 5.12 -10.16
CA ASP A 27 4.11 4.43 -10.65
C ASP A 27 4.47 3.25 -9.74
N GLU A 28 5.18 2.26 -10.29
CA GLU A 28 5.63 1.07 -9.57
C GLU A 28 7.14 1.16 -9.32
N THR A 29 7.54 1.22 -8.05
CA THR A 29 8.95 1.23 -7.65
C THR A 29 9.42 -0.14 -7.19
N PRO A 30 10.71 -0.49 -7.33
CA PRO A 30 11.23 -1.80 -6.90
C PRO A 30 11.01 -2.06 -5.39
N MET A 31 10.40 -3.20 -5.05
CA MET A 31 10.04 -3.57 -3.68
C MET A 31 11.27 -3.83 -2.78
N ASP A 32 12.36 -4.35 -3.34
CA ASP A 32 13.59 -4.70 -2.62
C ASP A 32 14.38 -3.48 -2.11
N LEU A 33 14.06 -2.29 -2.61
CA LEU A 33 14.65 -1.00 -2.19
C LEU A 33 13.88 -0.30 -1.04
N TRP A 34 12.82 -0.90 -0.50
CA TRP A 34 11.99 -0.32 0.56
C TRP A 34 12.36 -0.85 1.96
N ARG A 35 12.35 0.03 2.98
CA ARG A 35 12.50 -0.32 4.41
C ARG A 35 11.45 0.40 5.26
N THR A 36 10.98 -0.24 6.33
CA THR A 36 10.12 0.37 7.36
C THR A 36 10.66 0.07 8.76
N GLN A 37 10.83 1.11 9.59
CA GLN A 37 11.55 1.01 10.87
C GLN A 37 12.95 0.35 10.75
N GLY A 38 13.60 0.53 9.60
CA GLY A 38 14.90 -0.09 9.27
C GLY A 38 14.83 -1.56 8.83
N LEU A 39 13.66 -2.19 8.86
CA LEU A 39 13.47 -3.60 8.49
C LEU A 39 13.10 -3.77 7.02
N VAL A 40 13.50 -4.92 6.45
CA VAL A 40 12.95 -5.43 5.19
C VAL A 40 11.51 -5.86 5.46
N PRO A 41 10.53 -5.41 4.68
CA PRO A 41 9.16 -5.90 4.78
C PRO A 41 9.05 -7.34 4.28
N PRO A 42 8.16 -8.16 4.87
CA PRO A 42 7.96 -9.54 4.45
C PRO A 42 7.40 -9.63 3.02
N PRO A 43 7.58 -10.76 2.32
CA PRO A 43 6.99 -10.97 0.99
C PRO A 43 5.46 -10.83 1.01
N PRO A 44 4.85 -10.41 -0.11
CA PRO A 44 3.39 -10.31 -0.20
C PRO A 44 2.70 -11.63 0.13
N GLU A 45 1.59 -11.57 0.86
CA GLU A 45 0.74 -12.69 1.24
C GLU A 45 1.38 -13.75 2.17
N SER A 46 2.63 -13.52 2.59
CA SER A 46 3.35 -14.39 3.52
C SER A 46 2.72 -14.40 4.92
N ASP A 47 3.01 -15.43 5.70
CA ASP A 47 2.51 -15.50 7.09
C ASP A 47 3.12 -14.42 7.98
N MET A 48 4.35 -13.97 7.68
CA MET A 48 4.96 -12.82 8.34
C MET A 48 4.23 -11.51 8.01
N GLU A 49 3.78 -11.32 6.77
CA GLU A 49 2.94 -10.17 6.41
C GLU A 49 1.62 -10.19 7.17
N LYS A 50 0.94 -11.34 7.23
CA LYS A 50 -0.32 -11.48 7.99
C LYS A 50 -0.11 -11.18 9.48
N LEU A 51 1.04 -11.58 10.04
CA LEU A 51 1.39 -11.26 11.43
C LEU A 51 1.64 -9.76 11.62
N TRP A 52 2.39 -9.12 10.72
CA TRP A 52 2.60 -7.66 10.74
C TRP A 52 1.28 -6.90 10.64
N ALA A 53 0.37 -7.33 9.76
CA ALA A 53 -0.96 -6.74 9.61
C ALA A 53 -1.81 -6.92 10.88
N LYS A 54 -1.81 -8.12 11.48
CA LYS A 54 -2.55 -8.40 12.72
C LYS A 54 -2.07 -7.55 13.90
N GLU A 55 -0.75 -7.40 14.06
CA GLU A 55 -0.14 -6.64 15.15
C GLU A 55 -0.01 -5.13 14.84
N ASN A 56 -0.31 -4.74 13.59
CA ASN A 56 -0.25 -3.37 13.08
C ASN A 56 1.09 -2.67 13.38
N ARG A 57 2.20 -3.39 13.27
CA ARG A 57 3.56 -2.88 13.48
C ARG A 57 4.60 -3.78 12.81
N PRO A 58 5.76 -3.25 12.41
CA PRO A 58 6.83 -4.07 11.89
C PRO A 58 7.48 -4.89 13.02
N ILE A 59 7.57 -6.20 12.83
CA ILE A 59 8.14 -7.15 13.81
C ILE A 59 9.46 -7.67 13.25
N PRO A 60 10.59 -7.54 13.97
CA PRO A 60 11.86 -8.11 13.54
C PRO A 60 11.74 -9.62 13.29
N TYR A 61 12.28 -10.08 12.16
CA TYR A 61 12.30 -11.49 11.77
C TYR A 61 13.60 -11.82 11.03
N ASP A 62 13.93 -13.10 10.94
CA ASP A 62 15.03 -13.58 10.11
C ASP A 62 14.54 -13.82 8.68
N VAL A 63 15.00 -12.98 7.75
CA VAL A 63 14.59 -13.01 6.34
C VAL A 63 14.92 -14.34 5.67
N ALA A 64 15.99 -15.02 6.08
CA ALA A 64 16.38 -16.30 5.47
C ALA A 64 15.55 -17.48 5.98
N ALA A 65 14.90 -17.33 7.15
CA ALA A 65 14.18 -18.41 7.82
C ALA A 65 12.65 -18.25 7.79
N SER A 66 12.13 -17.18 7.18
CA SER A 66 10.70 -16.81 7.21
C SER A 66 10.01 -16.93 5.86
#